data_AF-A0A2I0NWD5-F1
#
_entry.id   AF-A0A2I0NWD5-F1
#
_cell.length_a   1.000
_cell.length_b   1.000
_cell.length_c   1.000
_cell.angle_alpha   90.00
_cell.angle_beta   90.00
_cell.angle_gamma   90.00
#
_symmetry.space_group_name_H-M   'P 1'
#
loop_
_entity.id
_entity.type
_entity.pdbx_description
1 polymer ?
#
loop_
_entity_poly.entity_id
_entity_poly.type
_entity_poly.pdbx_seq_one_letter_code
_entity_poly.pdbx_strand_id
1 'polypeptide(L)'
;MQLNSCKKTYNNETQRAIPLEETLRRIEPKVPAVGITRVADITNLDRIGIPVFSCIRPTAEDGAITVYNGKGATIEESRISAIMEGIERYSAEAHDREIRVALFSELHGREPVINPEDLILPEGAVTDRFMSWYPGYDIVNNETVWVPAFAVFHPVPPRHRGVFRTNTNGLASGNTIEEAVFHALSEVIERDAWSLVETTRNTGPAVV
;
A
#
# COMPACT_ATOMS: atom_id res chain seq x y z
N MET A 1 0.48 7.80 17.34
CA MET A 1 1.39 8.17 16.25
C MET A 1 1.28 9.67 16.03
N GLN A 2 2.37 10.41 16.22
CA GLN A 2 2.42 11.84 15.90
C GLN A 2 3.24 12.02 14.63
N LEU A 3 2.60 12.54 13.57
CA LEU A 3 3.28 12.85 12.31
C LEU A 3 4.09 14.13 12.45
N ASN A 4 5.31 14.15 11.89
CA ASN A 4 6.20 15.30 11.97
C ASN A 4 6.21 16.10 10.66
N SER A 5 6.79 17.31 10.70
CA SER A 5 7.08 18.03 9.46
C SER A 5 8.08 17.26 8.62
N CYS A 6 7.72 16.96 7.37
CA CYS A 6 8.54 16.20 6.43
C CYS A 6 8.84 17.07 5.20
N LYS A 7 9.95 17.81 5.25
CA LYS A 7 10.37 18.70 4.15
C LYS A 7 10.79 17.87 2.94
N LYS A 8 10.19 18.15 1.78
CA LYS A 8 10.60 17.57 0.49
C LYS A 8 11.89 18.24 0.02
N THR A 9 12.95 17.46 -0.12
CA THR A 9 14.27 17.93 -0.55
C THR A 9 14.60 17.53 -1.98
N TYR A 10 13.88 16.54 -2.52
CA TYR A 10 13.87 16.19 -3.93
C TYR A 10 12.48 16.49 -4.50
N ASN A 11 12.42 17.35 -5.53
CA ASN A 11 11.17 17.91 -6.06
C ASN A 11 11.21 18.08 -7.59
N ASN A 12 11.98 17.25 -8.30
CA ASN A 12 12.07 17.34 -9.75
C ASN A 12 10.80 16.78 -10.40
N GLU A 13 10.74 15.46 -10.59
CA GLU A 13 9.59 14.76 -11.19
C GLU A 13 8.78 13.99 -10.14
N THR A 14 9.39 13.77 -8.98
CA THR A 14 8.75 13.22 -7.79
C THR A 14 9.05 14.09 -6.56
N GLN A 15 8.21 14.00 -5.54
CA GLN A 15 8.40 14.70 -4.27
C GLN A 15 8.84 13.72 -3.19
N ARG A 16 10.10 13.85 -2.72
CA ARG A 16 10.71 12.97 -1.71
C ARG A 16 11.43 13.76 -0.61
N ALA A 17 11.47 13.20 0.60
CA ALA A 17 12.08 13.81 1.78
C ALA A 17 13.61 13.82 1.72
N ILE A 18 14.19 12.91 0.94
CA ILE A 18 15.63 12.75 0.75
C ILE A 18 15.96 12.57 -0.74
N PRO A 19 17.21 12.82 -1.15
CA PRO A 19 17.67 12.54 -2.51
C PRO A 19 17.53 11.06 -2.90
N LEU A 20 17.49 10.80 -4.22
CA LEU A 20 17.37 9.44 -4.78
C LEU A 20 18.54 8.55 -4.37
N GLU A 21 19.77 9.05 -4.47
CA GLU A 21 20.97 8.29 -4.10
C GLU A 21 20.95 7.84 -2.62
N GLU A 22 20.44 8.69 -1.72
CA GLU A 22 20.28 8.34 -0.32
C GLU A 22 19.15 7.31 -0.12
N THR A 23 18.07 7.40 -0.90
CA THR A 23 17.00 6.38 -0.91
C THR A 23 17.58 5.04 -1.35
N LEU A 24 18.35 5.04 -2.44
CA LEU A 24 18.96 3.84 -2.99
C LEU A 24 19.92 3.18 -2.00
N ARG A 25 20.81 3.98 -1.39
CA ARG A 25 21.73 3.52 -0.35
C ARG A 25 21.03 2.85 0.83
N ARG A 26 19.81 3.29 1.19
CA ARG A 26 19.01 2.71 2.29
C ARG A 26 18.31 1.41 1.92
N ILE A 27 17.86 1.29 0.67
CA ILE A 27 17.03 0.15 0.24
C ILE A 27 17.85 -0.99 -0.35
N GLU A 28 18.99 -0.72 -0.99
CA GLU A 28 19.83 -1.76 -1.60
C GLU A 28 20.21 -2.89 -0.62
N PRO A 29 20.64 -2.62 0.63
CA PRO A 29 20.93 -3.68 1.59
C PRO A 29 19.73 -4.53 1.99
N LYS A 30 18.50 -4.02 1.79
CA LYS A 30 17.24 -4.70 2.17
C LYS A 30 16.72 -5.62 1.06
N VAL A 31 17.12 -5.41 -0.19
CA VAL A 31 16.64 -6.13 -1.38
C VAL A 31 16.67 -7.66 -1.19
N PRO A 32 17.79 -8.29 -0.72
CA PRO A 32 17.81 -9.73 -0.51
C PRO A 32 16.91 -10.19 0.64
N ALA A 33 16.82 -9.40 1.71
CA ALA A 33 16.03 -9.73 2.90
C ALA A 33 14.53 -9.74 2.62
N VAL A 34 14.08 -8.88 1.70
CA VAL A 34 12.69 -8.89 1.22
C VAL A 34 12.48 -9.88 0.07
N GLY A 35 13.48 -10.68 -0.30
CA GLY A 35 13.35 -11.74 -1.30
C GLY A 35 13.32 -11.29 -2.77
N ILE A 36 13.72 -10.05 -3.04
CA ILE A 36 13.89 -9.56 -4.41
C ILE A 36 15.18 -10.17 -4.97
N THR A 37 15.06 -10.91 -6.07
CA THR A 37 16.20 -11.62 -6.68
C THR A 37 16.70 -10.92 -7.94
N ARG A 38 15.87 -10.09 -8.57
CA ARG A 38 16.24 -9.37 -9.79
C ARG A 38 15.48 -8.06 -9.94
N VAL A 39 16.19 -7.04 -10.41
CA VAL A 39 15.62 -5.74 -10.80
C VAL A 39 16.14 -5.45 -12.20
N ALA A 40 15.27 -5.41 -13.20
CA ALA A 40 15.64 -5.36 -14.61
C ALA A 40 15.05 -4.12 -15.28
N ASP A 41 15.86 -3.45 -16.10
CA ASP A 41 15.39 -2.44 -17.03
C ASP A 41 14.63 -3.13 -18.18
N ILE A 42 13.37 -2.78 -18.37
CA ILE A 42 12.50 -3.29 -19.43
C ILE A 42 12.02 -2.19 -20.37
N THR A 43 12.64 -1.01 -20.32
CA THR A 43 12.29 0.17 -21.14
C THR A 43 12.20 -0.16 -22.62
N ASN A 44 13.13 -0.99 -23.12
CA ASN A 44 13.23 -1.36 -24.53
C ASN A 44 12.27 -2.48 -24.97
N LEU A 45 11.34 -2.91 -24.10
CA LEU A 45 10.22 -3.76 -24.52
C LEU A 45 9.12 -2.96 -25.23
N ASP A 46 9.19 -1.62 -25.15
CA ASP A 46 8.38 -0.70 -25.93
C ASP A 46 9.27 0.36 -26.62
N ARG A 47 8.68 1.22 -27.44
CA ARG A 47 9.31 2.26 -28.26
C ARG A 47 9.13 3.69 -27.74
N ILE A 48 8.41 3.88 -26.64
CA ILE A 48 8.13 5.22 -26.08
C ILE A 48 9.39 5.85 -25.47
N GLY A 49 10.31 5.03 -24.94
CA GLY A 49 11.56 5.50 -24.33
C GLY A 49 11.43 6.05 -22.90
N ILE A 50 10.28 5.86 -22.25
CA ILE A 50 10.08 6.19 -20.83
C ILE A 50 10.65 5.07 -19.96
N PRO A 51 11.50 5.36 -18.96
CA PRO A 51 12.10 4.34 -18.12
C PRO A 51 11.10 3.46 -17.36
N VAL A 52 11.18 2.14 -17.56
CA VAL A 52 10.39 1.14 -16.83
C VAL A 52 11.29 0.05 -16.29
N PHE A 53 11.22 -0.20 -14.98
CA PHE A 53 11.94 -1.28 -14.33
C PHE A 53 10.98 -2.33 -13.80
N SER A 54 11.42 -3.58 -13.76
CA SER A 54 10.67 -4.69 -13.20
C SER A 54 11.46 -5.35 -12.07
N CYS A 55 10.84 -5.46 -10.91
CA CYS A 55 11.36 -6.06 -9.69
C CYS A 55 10.72 -7.44 -9.49
N ILE A 56 11.55 -8.48 -9.37
CA ILE A 56 11.12 -9.88 -9.28
C ILE A 56 11.41 -10.39 -7.87
N ARG A 57 10.35 -10.85 -7.19
CA ARG A 57 10.34 -11.39 -5.83
C ARG A 57 9.68 -12.78 -5.82
N PRO A 58 10.45 -13.85 -6.07
CA PRO A 58 9.90 -15.22 -6.13
C PRO A 58 9.40 -15.75 -4.78
N THR A 59 9.85 -15.15 -3.68
CA THR A 59 9.47 -15.56 -2.32
C THR A 59 8.24 -14.83 -1.78
N ALA A 60 7.43 -14.23 -2.67
CA ALA A 60 6.19 -13.58 -2.26
C ALA A 60 5.20 -14.59 -1.67
N GLU A 61 4.41 -14.15 -0.69
CA GLU A 61 3.43 -15.00 -0.02
C GLU A 61 2.39 -15.55 -1.02
N ASP A 62 1.86 -16.74 -0.74
CA ASP A 62 0.90 -17.39 -1.63
C ASP A 62 -0.35 -16.51 -1.84
N GLY A 63 -0.73 -16.34 -3.10
CA GLY A 63 -1.77 -15.40 -3.53
C GLY A 63 -1.28 -13.99 -3.89
N ALA A 64 -0.01 -13.66 -3.65
CA ALA A 64 0.62 -12.44 -4.16
C ALA A 64 1.15 -12.64 -5.59
N ILE A 65 1.30 -11.54 -6.33
CA ILE A 65 2.12 -11.52 -7.55
C ILE A 65 3.60 -11.42 -7.18
N THR A 66 4.48 -11.90 -8.05
CA THR A 66 5.94 -11.94 -7.83
C THR A 66 6.72 -10.89 -8.63
N VAL A 67 6.03 -10.05 -9.39
CA VAL A 67 6.64 -9.05 -10.27
C VAL A 67 5.98 -7.69 -10.04
N TYR A 68 6.77 -6.68 -9.74
CA TYR A 68 6.33 -5.30 -9.45
C TYR A 68 7.07 -4.33 -10.37
N ASN A 69 6.39 -3.29 -10.86
CA ASN A 69 6.93 -2.43 -11.91
C ASN A 69 7.16 -1.01 -11.40
N GLY A 70 8.36 -0.52 -11.60
CA GLY A 70 8.73 0.85 -11.32
C GLY A 70 8.53 1.75 -12.52
N LYS A 71 8.14 2.99 -12.22
CA LYS A 71 8.01 4.09 -13.18
C LYS A 71 8.73 5.32 -12.66
N GLY A 72 9.26 6.11 -13.57
CA GLY A 72 9.95 7.36 -13.25
C GLY A 72 10.33 8.10 -14.52
N ALA A 73 10.56 9.41 -14.40
CA ALA A 73 11.03 10.20 -15.53
C ALA A 73 12.51 9.91 -15.83
N THR A 74 13.25 9.42 -14.83
CA THR A 74 14.64 8.96 -14.98
C THR A 74 14.78 7.46 -14.71
N ILE A 75 15.87 6.88 -15.21
CA ILE A 75 16.25 5.48 -14.96
C ILE A 75 16.34 5.20 -13.46
N GLU A 76 16.96 6.11 -12.70
CA GLU A 76 17.14 5.95 -11.27
C GLU A 76 15.81 5.97 -10.50
N GLU A 77 14.92 6.91 -10.82
CA GLU A 77 13.57 6.97 -10.22
C GLU A 77 12.78 5.70 -10.51
N SER A 78 12.80 5.23 -11.75
CA SER A 78 12.09 4.02 -12.17
C SER A 78 12.62 2.78 -11.45
N ARG A 79 13.95 2.64 -11.36
CA ARG A 79 14.58 1.55 -10.60
C ARG A 79 14.21 1.60 -9.11
N ILE A 80 14.29 2.77 -8.47
CA ILE A 80 13.92 2.94 -7.06
C ILE A 80 12.44 2.63 -6.86
N SER A 81 11.56 3.09 -7.75
CA SER A 81 10.12 2.82 -7.70
C SER A 81 9.84 1.32 -7.71
N ALA A 82 10.51 0.55 -8.57
CA ALA A 82 10.32 -0.90 -8.65
C ALA A 82 10.72 -1.61 -7.35
N ILE A 83 11.85 -1.21 -6.76
CA ILE A 83 12.36 -1.79 -5.51
C ILE A 83 11.43 -1.42 -4.34
N MET A 84 11.02 -0.15 -4.26
CA MET A 84 10.16 0.35 -3.20
C MET A 84 8.78 -0.30 -3.21
N GLU A 85 8.20 -0.55 -4.39
CA GLU A 85 6.97 -1.34 -4.49
C GLU A 85 7.19 -2.78 -4.02
N GLY A 86 8.29 -3.43 -4.39
CA GLY A 86 8.62 -4.76 -3.88
C GLY A 86 8.76 -4.82 -2.35
N ILE A 87 9.38 -3.79 -1.74
CA ILE A 87 9.49 -3.65 -0.29
C ILE A 87 8.12 -3.39 0.35
N GLU A 88 7.29 -2.56 -0.24
CA GLU A 88 5.92 -2.29 0.21
C GLU A 88 5.10 -3.58 0.25
N ARG A 89 5.13 -4.37 -0.83
CA ARG A 89 4.35 -5.62 -0.90
C ARG A 89 4.88 -6.68 0.06
N TYR A 90 6.20 -6.80 0.23
CA TYR A 90 6.76 -7.60 1.33
C TYR A 90 6.24 -7.13 2.70
N SER A 91 6.17 -5.81 2.92
CA SER A 91 5.79 -5.25 4.23
C SER A 91 4.29 -5.35 4.52
N ALA A 92 3.47 -5.59 3.49
CA ALA A 92 2.03 -5.76 3.60
C ALA A 92 1.61 -7.22 3.91
N GLU A 93 2.53 -8.17 3.82
CA GLU A 93 2.29 -9.55 4.24
C GLU A 93 2.14 -9.64 5.77
N ALA A 94 1.37 -10.63 6.24
CA ALA A 94 1.04 -10.74 7.66
C ALA A 94 2.25 -11.19 8.51
N HIS A 95 3.16 -11.99 7.96
CA HIS A 95 4.32 -12.55 8.67
C HIS A 95 3.94 -13.15 10.05
N ASP A 96 4.62 -12.70 11.11
CA ASP A 96 4.42 -13.09 12.50
C ASP A 96 3.50 -12.12 13.28
N ARG A 97 2.81 -11.20 12.60
CA ARG A 97 1.93 -10.20 13.22
C ARG A 97 0.79 -10.87 13.99
N GLU A 98 0.58 -10.42 15.22
CA GLU A 98 -0.52 -10.89 16.05
C GLU A 98 -1.86 -10.33 15.55
N ILE A 99 -2.70 -11.22 15.03
CA ILE A 99 -4.04 -10.89 14.52
C ILE A 99 -5.08 -11.47 15.47
N ARG A 100 -5.94 -10.61 15.99
CA ARG A 100 -7.01 -10.99 16.94
C ARG A 100 -8.22 -11.48 16.17
N VAL A 101 -8.89 -12.52 16.67
CA VAL A 101 -10.19 -12.96 16.13
C VAL A 101 -11.29 -12.61 17.13
N ALA A 102 -12.30 -11.87 16.68
CA ALA A 102 -13.43 -11.44 17.51
C ALA A 102 -14.65 -11.09 16.62
N LEU A 103 -15.84 -11.06 17.22
CA LEU A 103 -17.02 -10.43 16.64
C LEU A 103 -16.89 -8.90 16.67
N PHE A 104 -17.58 -8.20 15.77
CA PHE A 104 -17.65 -6.74 15.84
C PHE A 104 -18.33 -6.31 17.15
N SER A 105 -19.44 -6.95 17.51
CA SER A 105 -20.19 -6.67 18.74
C SER A 105 -19.41 -6.91 20.04
N GLU A 106 -18.36 -7.75 20.01
CA GLU A 106 -17.49 -7.97 21.17
C GLU A 106 -16.49 -6.83 21.39
N LEU A 107 -16.04 -6.18 20.31
CA LEU A 107 -15.13 -5.03 20.36
C LEU A 107 -15.90 -3.73 20.55
N HIS A 108 -17.03 -3.62 19.86
CA HIS A 108 -17.88 -2.44 19.87
C HIS A 108 -18.39 -2.16 21.29
N GLY A 109 -18.11 -0.95 21.79
CA GLY A 109 -18.47 -0.52 23.15
C GLY A 109 -17.41 -0.84 24.23
N ARG A 110 -16.32 -1.54 23.89
CA ARG A 110 -15.18 -1.78 24.80
C ARG A 110 -13.89 -1.12 24.34
N GLU A 111 -13.67 -1.11 23.04
CA GLU A 111 -12.44 -0.62 22.40
C GLU A 111 -12.82 0.22 21.16
N PRO A 112 -12.00 1.21 20.76
CA PRO A 112 -12.19 1.88 19.48
C PRO A 112 -12.06 0.85 18.34
N VAL A 113 -13.09 0.74 17.52
CA VAL A 113 -13.17 -0.20 16.40
C VAL A 113 -13.92 0.47 15.27
N ILE A 114 -13.41 0.36 14.05
CA ILE A 114 -14.14 0.90 12.90
C ILE A 114 -15.39 0.05 12.64
N ASN A 115 -16.50 0.69 12.29
CA ASN A 115 -17.66 -0.05 11.82
C ASN A 115 -17.33 -0.65 10.44
N PRO A 116 -17.38 -1.99 10.25
CA PRO A 116 -17.08 -2.60 8.97
C PRO A 116 -17.98 -2.10 7.83
N GLU A 117 -19.19 -1.62 8.13
CA GLU A 117 -20.10 -1.07 7.12
C GLU A 117 -19.57 0.21 6.45
N ASP A 118 -18.67 0.94 7.11
CA ASP A 118 -18.02 2.15 6.56
C ASP A 118 -16.97 1.80 5.48
N LEU A 119 -16.66 0.51 5.28
CA LEU A 119 -15.67 0.03 4.31
C LEU A 119 -16.25 -0.34 2.95
N ILE A 120 -17.50 0.08 2.64
CA ILE A 120 -18.15 -0.17 1.34
C ILE A 120 -18.14 -1.67 1.01
N LEU A 121 -18.87 -2.44 1.81
CA LEU A 121 -18.82 -3.89 1.74
C LEU A 121 -19.49 -4.45 0.47
N PRO A 122 -19.08 -5.64 0.01
CA PRO A 122 -19.82 -6.37 -1.01
C PRO A 122 -21.28 -6.62 -0.60
N GLU A 123 -22.17 -6.67 -1.58
CA GLU A 123 -23.58 -6.96 -1.34
C GLU A 123 -23.77 -8.27 -0.57
N GLY A 124 -24.60 -8.24 0.48
CA GLY A 124 -24.89 -9.40 1.32
C GLY A 124 -23.80 -9.74 2.36
N ALA A 125 -22.77 -8.92 2.53
CA ALA A 125 -21.78 -9.09 3.59
C ALA A 125 -22.41 -8.96 4.98
N VAL A 126 -22.11 -9.91 5.87
CA VAL A 126 -22.51 -9.89 7.28
C VAL A 126 -21.34 -9.44 8.13
N THR A 127 -21.51 -8.34 8.87
CA THR A 127 -20.45 -7.66 9.62
C THR A 127 -20.25 -8.22 11.03
N ASP A 128 -21.32 -8.64 11.71
CA ASP A 128 -21.20 -9.23 13.04
C ASP A 128 -20.93 -10.74 12.97
N ARG A 129 -19.67 -11.07 12.65
CA ARG A 129 -19.15 -12.43 12.56
C ARG A 129 -17.72 -12.48 13.05
N PHE A 130 -17.19 -13.68 13.31
CA PHE A 130 -15.78 -13.80 13.69
C PHE A 130 -14.90 -13.34 12.56
N MET A 131 -14.22 -12.22 12.77
CA MET A 131 -13.29 -11.60 11.84
C MET A 131 -11.92 -11.45 12.48
N SER A 132 -10.92 -11.38 11.62
CA SER A 132 -9.55 -11.06 11.96
C SER A 132 -9.38 -9.56 12.03
N TRP A 133 -8.83 -9.06 13.14
CA TRP A 133 -8.64 -7.65 13.46
C TRP A 133 -7.16 -7.36 13.73
N TYR A 134 -6.74 -6.16 13.37
CA TYR A 134 -5.39 -5.66 13.58
C TYR A 134 -5.45 -4.20 14.06
N PRO A 135 -4.57 -3.77 15.00
CA PRO A 135 -4.55 -2.39 15.44
C PRO A 135 -4.05 -1.47 14.34
N GLY A 136 -4.84 -0.45 14.02
CA GLY A 136 -4.48 0.72 13.24
C GLY A 136 -4.38 1.96 14.12
N TYR A 137 -4.08 3.10 13.49
CA TYR A 137 -4.05 4.38 14.17
C TYR A 137 -4.88 5.41 13.42
N ASP A 138 -5.90 5.94 14.09
CA ASP A 138 -6.69 7.05 13.59
C ASP A 138 -5.92 8.35 13.86
N ILE A 139 -5.39 8.95 12.78
CA ILE A 139 -4.63 10.19 12.84
C ILE A 139 -5.50 11.43 13.09
N VAL A 140 -6.81 11.36 12.82
CA VAL A 140 -7.76 12.46 13.01
C VAL A 140 -8.17 12.54 14.48
N ASN A 141 -8.54 11.38 15.05
CA ASN A 141 -8.96 11.29 16.45
C ASN A 141 -7.80 11.02 17.42
N ASN A 142 -6.59 10.77 16.89
CA ASN A 142 -5.37 10.53 17.66
C ASN A 142 -5.49 9.33 18.63
N GLU A 143 -6.01 8.21 18.13
CA GLU A 143 -6.24 7.00 18.92
C GLU A 143 -5.88 5.71 18.16
N THR A 144 -5.60 4.64 18.90
CA THR A 144 -5.48 3.30 18.32
C THR A 144 -6.88 2.75 18.08
N VAL A 145 -7.12 2.19 16.90
CA VAL A 145 -8.43 1.67 16.48
C VAL A 145 -8.28 0.28 15.88
N TRP A 146 -9.20 -0.62 16.18
CA TRP A 146 -9.24 -1.93 15.54
C TRP A 146 -9.81 -1.84 14.13
N VAL A 147 -9.08 -2.42 13.18
CA VAL A 147 -9.43 -2.47 11.75
C VAL A 147 -9.48 -3.93 11.31
N PRO A 148 -10.39 -4.36 10.42
CA PRO A 148 -10.34 -5.69 9.86
C PRO A 148 -8.98 -5.93 9.20
N ALA A 149 -8.31 -7.04 9.53
CA ALA A 149 -6.98 -7.39 9.00
C ALA A 149 -6.97 -7.49 7.47
N PHE A 150 -8.13 -7.73 6.85
CA PHE A 150 -8.33 -7.76 5.41
C PHE A 150 -8.23 -6.37 4.74
N ALA A 151 -8.33 -5.28 5.50
CA ALA A 151 -8.04 -3.91 5.06
C ALA A 151 -6.61 -3.46 5.38
N VAL A 152 -5.77 -4.34 5.95
CA VAL A 152 -4.40 -4.00 6.37
C VAL A 152 -3.36 -4.80 5.61
N PHE A 153 -3.56 -6.12 5.52
CA PHE A 153 -2.58 -7.03 4.93
C PHE A 153 -2.98 -7.50 3.53
N HIS A 154 -1.98 -7.82 2.71
CA HIS A 154 -2.19 -8.41 1.40
C HIS A 154 -1.01 -9.30 0.97
N PRO A 155 -1.27 -10.56 0.56
CA PRO A 155 -2.52 -11.30 0.74
C PRO A 155 -2.75 -11.61 2.23
N VAL A 156 -4.00 -11.86 2.62
CA VAL A 156 -4.28 -12.38 3.96
C VAL A 156 -4.30 -13.90 3.91
N PRO A 157 -3.54 -14.60 4.78
CA PRO A 157 -3.51 -16.06 4.79
C PRO A 157 -4.90 -16.69 5.02
N PRO A 158 -5.22 -17.84 4.38
CA PRO A 158 -6.55 -18.48 4.46
C PRO A 158 -7.04 -18.84 5.87
N ARG A 159 -6.13 -18.91 6.85
CA ARG A 159 -6.47 -19.13 8.28
C ARG A 159 -7.23 -17.96 8.91
N HIS A 160 -7.16 -16.77 8.32
CA HIS A 160 -7.81 -15.55 8.81
C HIS A 160 -9.20 -15.38 8.18
N ARG A 161 -10.05 -14.59 8.83
CA ARG A 161 -11.46 -14.42 8.45
C ARG A 161 -11.77 -12.94 8.18
N GLY A 162 -12.51 -12.67 7.10
CA GLY A 162 -12.87 -11.31 6.70
C GLY A 162 -14.20 -11.28 5.93
N VAL A 163 -14.62 -10.06 5.58
CA VAL A 163 -15.90 -9.78 4.91
C VAL A 163 -15.75 -9.30 3.46
N PHE A 164 -14.52 -9.05 3.01
CA PHE A 164 -14.20 -8.68 1.62
C PHE A 164 -12.85 -9.28 1.22
N ARG A 165 -12.52 -9.21 -0.07
CA ARG A 165 -11.21 -9.64 -0.60
C ARG A 165 -10.16 -8.57 -0.31
N THR A 166 -8.93 -8.99 -0.02
CA THR A 166 -7.83 -8.04 0.13
C THR A 166 -7.40 -7.50 -1.23
N ASN A 167 -6.87 -6.29 -1.20
CA ASN A 167 -6.26 -5.62 -2.35
C ASN A 167 -5.11 -4.75 -1.83
N THR A 168 -4.48 -3.99 -2.71
CA THR A 168 -3.28 -3.22 -2.39
C THR A 168 -3.53 -1.72 -2.32
N ASN A 169 -4.79 -1.30 -2.41
CA ASN A 169 -5.16 0.12 -2.40
C ASN A 169 -4.77 0.76 -1.06
N GLY A 170 -3.99 1.84 -1.14
CA GLY A 170 -3.54 2.57 0.04
C GLY A 170 -2.35 1.91 0.76
N LEU A 171 -1.73 0.88 0.18
CA LEU A 171 -0.40 0.46 0.60
C LEU A 171 0.63 1.44 0.03
N ALA A 172 1.58 1.85 0.85
CA ALA A 172 2.67 2.69 0.39
C ALA A 172 3.95 2.47 1.20
N SER A 173 5.08 2.51 0.52
CA SER A 173 6.38 2.74 1.15
C SER A 173 6.85 4.20 0.97
N GLY A 174 7.80 4.62 1.81
CA GLY A 174 8.39 5.95 1.78
C GLY A 174 9.68 6.02 2.59
N ASN A 175 10.43 7.11 2.46
CA ASN A 175 11.67 7.27 3.25
C ASN A 175 11.40 7.65 4.71
N THR A 176 10.19 8.15 5.00
CA THR A 176 9.67 8.37 6.34
C THR A 176 8.22 7.88 6.42
N ILE A 177 7.68 7.74 7.64
CA ILE A 177 6.28 7.35 7.83
C ILE A 177 5.33 8.39 7.24
N GLU A 178 5.64 9.68 7.34
CA GLU A 178 4.84 10.77 6.77
C GLU A 178 4.79 10.70 5.25
N GLU A 179 5.90 10.31 4.59
CA GLU A 179 5.89 10.10 3.14
C GLU A 179 5.00 8.93 2.74
N ALA A 180 5.12 7.81 3.46
CA ALA A 180 4.31 6.63 3.19
C ALA A 180 2.82 6.93 3.41
N VAL A 181 2.46 7.55 4.54
CA VAL A 181 1.08 7.96 4.85
C VAL A 181 0.53 8.92 3.78
N PHE A 182 1.30 9.92 3.38
CA PHE A 182 0.87 10.87 2.35
C PHE A 182 0.63 10.17 1.00
N HIS A 183 1.52 9.26 0.60
CA HIS A 183 1.39 8.53 -0.66
C HIS A 183 0.21 7.56 -0.64
N ALA A 184 0.06 6.79 0.45
CA ALA A 184 -1.09 5.91 0.67
C ALA A 184 -2.42 6.67 0.59
N LEU A 185 -2.52 7.82 1.26
CA LEU A 185 -3.73 8.64 1.22
C LEU A 185 -4.01 9.19 -0.18
N SER A 186 -2.96 9.63 -0.89
CA SER A 186 -3.09 10.10 -2.27
C SER A 186 -3.58 9.01 -3.21
N GLU A 187 -3.10 7.77 -3.02
CA GLU A 187 -3.57 6.62 -3.79
C GLU A 187 -5.04 6.30 -3.51
N VAL A 188 -5.47 6.33 -2.24
CA VAL A 188 -6.89 6.13 -1.89
C VAL A 188 -7.78 7.17 -2.56
N ILE A 189 -7.37 8.44 -2.55
CA ILE A 189 -8.09 9.54 -3.23
C ILE A 189 -8.09 9.32 -4.76
N GLU A 190 -6.98 8.89 -5.34
CA GLU A 190 -6.90 8.55 -6.77
C GLU A 190 -7.90 7.46 -7.14
N ARG A 191 -7.97 6.37 -6.36
CA ARG A 191 -8.89 5.24 -6.61
C ARG A 191 -10.35 5.61 -6.40
N ASP A 192 -10.65 6.46 -5.42
CA ASP A 192 -12.01 7.00 -5.22
C ASP A 192 -12.45 7.84 -6.43
N ALA A 193 -11.63 8.81 -6.84
CA ALA A 193 -11.90 9.64 -8.00
C ALA A 193 -12.06 8.81 -9.28
N TRP A 194 -11.20 7.81 -9.49
CA TRP A 194 -11.32 6.89 -10.63
C TRP A 194 -12.62 6.08 -10.58
N SER A 195 -13.02 5.57 -9.40
CA SER A 195 -14.28 4.84 -9.24
C SER A 195 -15.50 5.69 -9.61
N LEU A 196 -15.49 6.99 -9.26
CA LEU A 196 -16.51 7.95 -9.68
C LEU A 196 -16.53 8.15 -11.21
N VAL A 197 -15.36 8.27 -11.84
CA VAL A 197 -15.25 8.39 -13.31
C VAL A 197 -15.82 7.16 -14.01
N GLU A 198 -15.45 5.95 -13.57
CA GLU A 198 -15.96 4.70 -14.16
C GLU A 198 -17.47 4.58 -14.02
N THR A 199 -18.00 4.95 -12.85
CA THR A 199 -19.45 4.87 -12.56
C THR A 199 -20.24 5.90 -13.36
N THR A 200 -19.74 7.13 -13.46
CA THR A 200 -20.45 8.23 -14.13
C THR A 200 -20.15 8.33 -15.63
N ARG A 201 -19.11 7.66 -16.11
CA ARG A 201 -18.54 7.78 -17.46
C ARG A 201 -18.16 9.21 -17.83
N ASN A 202 -17.79 10.01 -16.85
CA ASN A 202 -17.40 11.40 -17.03
C ASN A 202 -15.96 11.61 -16.55
N THR A 203 -15.04 11.85 -17.48
CA THR A 203 -13.62 12.08 -17.20
C THR A 203 -13.30 13.52 -16.81
N GLY A 204 -14.30 14.40 -16.76
CA GLY A 204 -14.09 15.83 -16.58
C GLY A 204 -13.48 16.51 -17.83
N PRO A 205 -13.14 17.80 -17.72
CA PRO A 205 -12.53 18.56 -18.81
C PRO A 205 -11.09 18.09 -19.07
N ALA A 206 -10.64 18.23 -20.33
CA ALA A 206 -9.25 18.02 -20.67
C ALA A 206 -8.35 19.04 -19.94
N VAL A 207 -7.27 18.56 -19.35
CA VAL A 207 -6.20 19.41 -18.81
C VAL A 207 -5.27 19.74 -19.99
N VAL A 208 -5.23 21.02 -20.36
CA VAL A 208 -4.41 21.55 -21.47
C VAL A 208 -3.33 22.48 -20.95
#